data_AF-A0A9E4L7U6-F1
#
_entry.id   AF-A0A9E4L7U6-F1
#
_cell.length_a   1.000
_cell.length_b   1.000
_cell.length_c   1.000
_cell.angle_alpha   90.00
_cell.angle_beta   90.00
_cell.angle_gamma   90.00
#
_symmetry.space_group_name_H-M   'P 1'
#
loop_
_entity.id
_entity.type
_entity.pdbx_description
1 polymer ?
#
loop_
_entity_poly.entity_id
_entity_poly.type
_entity_poly.pdbx_seq_one_letter_code
_entity_poly.pdbx_strand_id
1 'polypeptide(L)'
;MSKPDDTIVFRPMAAADIGTVPIGHQGEPQEVRQRIADIGSSAILAFDGPQHVGQLQFRRYVPGTRSPQGLWHPLYWADFGDRAGGLPEQTLDVFCYHVGQLEDIDDRDPRYQGRGIGLRLLDVLLDWATQAGFAALVAKAVPAPRPIMAFMGGQAAKAYQERGFQQADSWVDAELKTLVVEKGLPTKRPG
;
A
#
# COMPACT_ATOMS: atom_id res chain seq x y z
N MET A 1 -15.16 17.81 21.71
CA MET A 1 -14.67 16.66 22.49
C MET A 1 -13.84 15.80 21.57
N SER A 2 -12.52 15.85 21.70
CA SER A 2 -11.57 15.05 20.94
C SER A 2 -11.77 13.58 21.31
N LYS A 3 -12.05 12.70 20.33
CA LYS A 3 -11.95 11.25 20.57
C LYS A 3 -10.53 10.96 21.08
N PRO A 4 -10.34 10.13 22.11
CA PRO A 4 -9.00 9.71 22.50
C PRO A 4 -8.33 9.03 21.30
N ASP A 5 -7.18 9.57 20.91
CA ASP A 5 -6.27 8.98 19.94
C ASP A 5 -5.63 7.72 20.54
N ASP A 6 -6.25 6.53 20.37
CA ASP A 6 -5.52 5.24 20.25
C ASP A 6 -6.40 3.97 20.08
N THR A 7 -7.66 4.09 19.67
CA THR A 7 -8.52 2.90 19.49
C THR A 7 -8.32 2.13 18.18
N ILE A 8 -7.42 2.58 17.29
CA ILE A 8 -7.23 1.91 16.01
C ILE A 8 -6.45 0.61 16.20
N VAL A 9 -7.08 -0.50 15.89
CA VAL A 9 -6.47 -1.83 15.95
C VAL A 9 -5.90 -2.18 14.58
N PHE A 10 -4.66 -2.65 14.56
CA PHE A 10 -3.97 -3.09 13.35
C PHE A 10 -3.74 -4.59 13.40
N ARG A 11 -3.97 -5.28 12.30
CA ARG A 11 -3.68 -6.72 12.19
C ARG A 11 -3.53 -7.17 10.74
N PRO A 12 -2.85 -8.30 10.49
CA PRO A 12 -2.91 -8.96 9.19
C PRO A 12 -4.35 -9.31 8.80
N MET A 13 -4.62 -9.27 7.50
CA MET A 13 -5.86 -9.74 6.90
C MET A 13 -5.97 -11.26 6.99
N ALA A 14 -7.12 -11.75 7.41
CA ALA A 14 -7.47 -13.16 7.45
C ALA A 14 -8.49 -13.50 6.36
N ALA A 15 -8.62 -14.77 6.02
CA ALA A 15 -9.56 -15.21 4.97
C ALA A 15 -11.04 -14.90 5.30
N ALA A 16 -11.36 -14.70 6.59
CA ALA A 16 -12.68 -14.31 7.06
C ALA A 16 -13.00 -12.82 6.81
N ASP A 17 -12.00 -11.98 6.50
CA ASP A 17 -12.22 -10.57 6.16
C ASP A 17 -12.71 -10.37 4.72
N ILE A 18 -12.61 -11.41 3.90
CA ILE A 18 -13.03 -11.34 2.50
C ILE A 18 -14.55 -11.24 2.45
N GLY A 19 -15.03 -10.12 1.89
CA GLY A 19 -16.46 -9.76 1.88
C GLY A 19 -16.88 -8.85 3.04
N THR A 20 -15.97 -8.52 3.98
CA THR A 20 -16.22 -7.58 5.08
C THR A 20 -15.39 -6.30 4.98
N VAL A 21 -14.33 -6.30 4.17
CA VAL A 21 -13.50 -5.13 3.86
C VAL A 21 -13.42 -4.89 2.35
N PRO A 22 -13.15 -3.66 1.89
CA PRO A 22 -12.94 -3.36 0.47
C PRO A 22 -11.74 -4.13 -0.09
N ILE A 23 -11.94 -4.88 -1.17
CA ILE A 23 -10.89 -5.66 -1.83
C ILE A 23 -10.82 -5.43 -3.34
N GLY A 24 -11.60 -4.51 -3.92
CA GLY A 24 -11.65 -4.32 -5.38
C GLY A 24 -10.28 -4.11 -6.04
N HIS A 25 -9.34 -3.45 -5.34
CA HIS A 25 -7.97 -3.26 -5.83
C HIS A 25 -7.00 -4.43 -5.54
N GLN A 26 -7.39 -5.40 -4.71
CA GLN A 26 -6.58 -6.60 -4.42
C GLN A 26 -6.74 -7.72 -5.46
N GLY A 27 -7.81 -7.69 -6.25
CA GLY A 27 -8.21 -8.74 -7.18
C GLY A 27 -9.43 -9.52 -6.71
N GLU A 28 -9.70 -10.66 -7.34
CA GLU A 28 -10.87 -11.48 -7.05
C GLU A 28 -10.76 -12.15 -5.66
N PRO A 29 -11.89 -12.41 -4.96
CA PRO A 29 -11.88 -13.04 -3.64
C PRO A 29 -11.03 -14.30 -3.53
N GLN A 30 -11.05 -15.15 -4.57
CA GLN A 30 -10.28 -16.39 -4.59
C GLN A 30 -8.77 -16.14 -4.71
N GLU A 31 -8.35 -15.12 -5.45
CA GLU A 31 -6.94 -14.73 -5.55
C GLU A 31 -6.42 -14.22 -4.21
N VAL A 32 -7.25 -13.46 -3.49
CA VAL A 32 -6.93 -13.00 -2.13
C VAL A 32 -6.83 -14.18 -1.16
N ARG A 33 -7.76 -15.14 -1.20
CA ARG A 33 -7.67 -16.38 -0.39
C ARG A 33 -6.39 -17.15 -0.67
N GLN A 34 -6.06 -17.34 -1.95
CA GLN A 34 -4.85 -18.06 -2.34
C GLN A 34 -3.58 -17.36 -1.83
N ARG A 35 -3.55 -16.03 -1.90
CA ARG A 35 -2.44 -15.23 -1.36
C ARG A 35 -2.31 -15.36 0.15
N ILE A 36 -3.42 -15.29 0.89
CA ILE A 36 -3.41 -15.50 2.35
C ILE A 36 -2.92 -16.91 2.69
N ALA A 37 -3.32 -17.93 1.94
CA ALA A 37 -2.84 -19.29 2.15
C ALA A 37 -1.34 -19.45 1.87
N ASP A 38 -0.80 -18.68 0.93
CA ASP A 38 0.59 -18.77 0.47
C ASP A 38 1.59 -17.95 1.32
N ILE A 39 1.26 -16.69 1.64
CA ILE A 39 2.14 -15.78 2.40
C ILE A 39 1.60 -15.42 3.79
N GLY A 40 0.48 -15.99 4.22
CA GLY A 40 -0.12 -15.79 5.55
C GLY A 40 -1.05 -14.57 5.65
N SER A 41 -0.96 -13.61 4.74
CA SER A 41 -1.85 -12.43 4.68
C SER A 41 -1.75 -11.74 3.31
N SER A 42 -2.73 -10.91 2.94
CA SER A 42 -2.69 -10.09 1.73
C SER A 42 -2.63 -8.58 2.01
N ALA A 43 -2.85 -8.18 3.26
CA ALA A 43 -2.83 -6.78 3.70
C ALA A 43 -2.61 -6.68 5.21
N ILE A 44 -2.16 -5.53 5.68
CA ILE A 44 -2.40 -5.09 7.07
C ILE A 44 -3.67 -4.26 7.03
N LEU A 45 -4.59 -4.54 7.95
CA LEU A 45 -5.86 -3.84 8.10
C LEU A 45 -5.83 -2.96 9.35
N ALA A 46 -6.53 -1.84 9.30
CA ALA A 46 -6.76 -0.93 10.41
C ALA A 46 -8.28 -0.83 10.71
N PHE A 47 -8.65 -0.91 11.98
CA PHE A 47 -10.05 -0.91 12.43
C PHE A 47 -10.30 0.10 13.54
N ASP A 48 -11.41 0.86 13.45
CA ASP A 48 -11.98 1.66 14.54
C ASP A 48 -13.20 0.91 15.12
N GLY A 49 -12.98 0.11 16.17
CA GLY A 49 -13.97 -0.87 16.62
C GLY A 49 -14.20 -1.95 15.53
N PRO A 50 -15.46 -2.24 15.13
CA PRO A 50 -15.73 -3.20 14.05
C PRO A 50 -15.51 -2.62 12.64
N GLN A 51 -15.38 -1.29 12.50
CA GLN A 51 -15.31 -0.62 11.21
C GLN A 51 -13.90 -0.71 10.65
N HIS A 52 -13.75 -1.24 9.44
CA HIS A 52 -12.52 -1.11 8.66
C HIS A 52 -12.30 0.36 8.25
N VAL A 53 -11.10 0.89 8.47
CA VAL A 53 -10.76 2.29 8.21
C VAL A 53 -9.48 2.47 7.40
N GLY A 54 -8.79 1.39 7.03
CA GLY A 54 -7.54 1.48 6.32
C GLY A 54 -6.95 0.12 6.02
N GLN A 55 -6.19 0.03 4.93
CA GLN A 55 -5.37 -1.14 4.67
C GLN A 55 -4.10 -0.78 3.91
N LEU A 56 -3.08 -1.62 4.03
CA LEU A 56 -1.88 -1.60 3.20
C LEU A 56 -1.70 -3.00 2.61
N GLN A 57 -1.75 -3.09 1.29
CA GLN A 57 -1.71 -4.33 0.55
C GLN A 57 -0.27 -4.75 0.26
N PHE A 58 -0.04 -6.05 0.18
CA PHE A 58 1.24 -6.59 -0.23
C PHE A 58 1.08 -7.96 -0.88
N ARG A 59 2.09 -8.36 -1.65
CA ARG A 59 2.15 -9.66 -2.33
C ARG A 59 3.56 -10.22 -2.23
N ARG A 60 3.75 -11.49 -2.57
CA ARG A 60 5.09 -12.01 -2.81
C ARG A 60 5.70 -11.27 -4.00
N TYR A 61 6.94 -10.83 -3.85
CA TYR A 61 7.69 -10.28 -4.97
C TYR A 61 7.95 -11.38 -6.00
N VAL A 62 7.63 -11.12 -7.26
CA VAL A 62 7.91 -12.01 -8.38
C VAL A 62 8.87 -11.28 -9.33
N PRO A 63 10.13 -11.72 -9.45
CA PRO A 63 11.12 -11.10 -10.33
C PRO A 63 10.61 -10.98 -11.77
N GLY A 64 10.84 -9.83 -12.40
CA GLY A 64 10.46 -9.59 -13.79
C GLY A 64 8.95 -9.39 -14.02
N THR A 65 8.15 -9.21 -12.97
CA THR A 65 6.73 -8.83 -13.13
C THR A 65 6.60 -7.57 -13.97
N ARG A 66 5.73 -7.60 -14.98
CA ARG A 66 5.39 -6.46 -15.82
C ARG A 66 3.89 -6.19 -15.78
N SER A 67 3.53 -4.93 -15.64
CA SER A 67 2.14 -4.48 -15.69
C SER A 67 1.68 -4.46 -17.15
N PRO A 68 0.66 -5.25 -17.55
CA PRO A 68 0.18 -5.28 -18.93
C PRO A 68 -0.56 -3.99 -19.35
N GLN A 69 -1.03 -3.18 -18.40
CA GLN A 69 -1.77 -1.94 -18.65
C GLN A 69 -1.23 -0.76 -17.83
N GLY A 70 0.08 -0.75 -17.59
CA GLY A 70 0.76 0.37 -16.95
C GLY A 70 0.16 0.73 -15.58
N LEU A 71 -0.10 2.01 -15.37
CA LEU A 71 -0.57 2.60 -14.12
C LEU A 71 -1.96 2.11 -13.66
N TRP A 72 -2.80 1.66 -14.59
CA TRP A 72 -4.19 1.28 -14.30
C TRP A 72 -4.37 -0.19 -13.95
N HIS A 73 -3.34 -1.00 -14.16
CA HIS A 73 -3.41 -2.42 -13.86
C HIS A 73 -3.15 -2.69 -12.36
N PRO A 74 -3.81 -3.69 -11.74
CA PRO A 74 -3.50 -4.09 -10.36
C PRO A 74 -2.03 -4.45 -10.12
N LEU A 75 -1.33 -4.95 -11.14
CA LEU A 75 0.10 -5.29 -11.06
C LEU A 75 1.04 -4.09 -11.20
N TYR A 76 0.53 -2.86 -11.37
CA TYR A 76 1.36 -1.68 -11.49
C TYR A 76 2.41 -1.62 -10.38
N TRP A 77 2.02 -1.81 -9.12
CA TRP A 77 2.93 -1.71 -7.97
C TRP A 77 4.08 -2.73 -7.99
N ALA A 78 3.87 -3.90 -8.61
CA ALA A 78 4.90 -4.92 -8.80
C ALA A 78 5.76 -4.75 -10.06
N ASP A 79 5.42 -3.83 -10.96
CA ASP A 79 6.25 -3.55 -12.11
C ASP A 79 7.43 -2.66 -11.72
N PHE A 80 8.54 -3.31 -11.37
CA PHE A 80 9.85 -2.68 -11.18
C PHE A 80 10.70 -2.68 -12.46
N GLY A 81 10.27 -3.37 -13.52
CA GLY A 81 11.13 -3.72 -14.65
C GLY A 81 12.43 -4.35 -14.17
N ASP A 82 13.57 -3.88 -14.69
CA ASP A 82 14.90 -4.38 -14.32
C ASP A 82 15.52 -3.66 -13.11
N ARG A 83 14.73 -2.86 -12.35
CA ARG A 83 15.24 -1.92 -11.35
C ARG A 83 15.32 -2.45 -9.92
N ALA A 84 14.59 -3.51 -9.61
CA ALA A 84 14.53 -4.06 -8.25
C ALA A 84 15.83 -4.77 -7.82
N GLY A 85 16.76 -5.03 -8.75
CA GLY A 85 18.00 -5.76 -8.47
C GLY A 85 17.76 -7.23 -8.10
N GLY A 86 18.82 -7.90 -7.62
CA GLY A 86 18.75 -9.28 -7.12
C GLY A 86 18.25 -9.32 -5.67
N LEU A 87 16.94 -9.40 -5.48
CA LEU A 87 16.31 -9.54 -4.17
C LEU A 87 16.25 -11.02 -3.73
N PRO A 88 16.28 -11.32 -2.42
CA PRO A 88 16.17 -12.69 -1.93
C PRO A 88 14.80 -13.31 -2.24
N GLU A 89 14.70 -14.65 -2.28
CA GLU A 89 13.46 -15.37 -2.65
C GLU A 89 12.26 -15.02 -1.75
N GLN A 90 12.48 -14.85 -0.45
CA GLN A 90 11.44 -14.49 0.52
C GLN A 90 11.27 -12.97 0.63
N THR A 91 11.01 -12.32 -0.50
CA THR A 91 10.74 -10.88 -0.54
C THR A 91 9.25 -10.59 -0.68
N LEU A 92 8.75 -9.63 0.07
CA LEU A 92 7.42 -9.05 -0.11
C LEU A 92 7.50 -7.75 -0.92
N ASP A 93 6.49 -7.55 -1.74
CA ASP A 93 6.28 -6.32 -2.48
C ASP A 93 5.10 -5.54 -1.89
N VAL A 94 5.34 -4.27 -1.58
CA VAL A 94 4.35 -3.34 -1.04
C VAL A 94 3.51 -2.76 -2.19
N PHE A 95 2.22 -3.06 -2.15
CA PHE A 95 1.23 -2.55 -3.09
C PHE A 95 0.59 -1.26 -2.55
N CYS A 96 -0.61 -0.93 -3.03
CA CYS A 96 -1.32 0.25 -2.60
C CYS A 96 -1.79 0.17 -1.14
N TYR A 97 -2.03 1.35 -0.57
CA TYR A 97 -2.67 1.55 0.71
C TYR A 97 -3.79 2.58 0.59
N HIS A 98 -4.73 2.51 1.52
CA HIS A 98 -5.70 3.58 1.73
C HIS A 98 -5.94 3.79 3.23
N VAL A 99 -6.47 4.98 3.54
CA VAL A 99 -6.97 5.34 4.87
C VAL A 99 -8.29 6.06 4.64
N GLY A 100 -9.31 5.75 5.43
CA GLY A 100 -10.65 6.33 5.34
C GLY A 100 -11.52 5.77 4.22
N GLN A 101 -11.08 4.76 3.47
CA GLN A 101 -11.94 4.05 2.53
C GLN A 101 -12.80 3.04 3.31
N LEU A 102 -14.06 3.40 3.57
CA LEU A 102 -14.98 2.58 4.37
C LEU A 102 -15.75 1.55 3.53
N GLU A 103 -15.92 1.85 2.23
CA GLU A 103 -16.66 1.06 1.25
C GLU A 103 -15.78 0.83 0.01
N ASP A 104 -16.21 -0.03 -0.93
CA ASP A 104 -15.46 -0.32 -2.16
C ASP A 104 -15.68 0.76 -3.24
N ILE A 105 -15.45 2.01 -2.84
CA ILE A 105 -15.49 3.21 -3.67
C ILE A 105 -14.28 4.12 -3.35
N ASP A 106 -14.01 5.09 -4.22
CA ASP A 106 -12.84 5.98 -4.09
C ASP A 106 -12.95 7.04 -2.98
N ASP A 107 -14.10 7.13 -2.31
CA ASP A 107 -14.31 8.09 -1.24
C ASP A 107 -13.40 7.82 -0.04
N ARG A 108 -12.96 8.91 0.60
CA ARG A 108 -12.07 8.90 1.76
C ARG A 108 -12.69 9.72 2.87
N ASP A 109 -12.95 9.07 3.98
CA ASP A 109 -13.46 9.73 5.17
C ASP A 109 -12.37 10.65 5.78
N PRO A 110 -12.62 11.98 5.84
CA PRO A 110 -11.65 12.94 6.33
C PRO A 110 -11.30 12.76 7.81
N ARG A 111 -12.15 12.10 8.60
CA ARG A 111 -11.92 11.85 10.04
C ARG A 111 -10.70 10.97 10.31
N TYR A 112 -10.26 10.18 9.33
CA TYR A 112 -9.10 9.30 9.46
C TYR A 112 -7.83 9.86 8.80
N GLN A 113 -7.94 10.94 8.02
CA GLN A 113 -6.81 11.54 7.32
C GLN A 113 -5.88 12.29 8.27
N GLY A 114 -4.57 12.23 8.01
CA GLY A 114 -3.57 12.98 8.78
C GLY A 114 -3.27 12.45 10.19
N ARG A 115 -3.86 11.30 10.58
CA ARG A 115 -3.71 10.70 11.92
C ARG A 115 -2.56 9.67 12.04
N GLY A 116 -1.68 9.59 11.04
CA GLY A 116 -0.56 8.64 11.02
C GLY A 116 -0.94 7.17 10.75
N ILE A 117 -2.21 6.85 10.48
CA ILE A 117 -2.67 5.47 10.24
C ILE A 117 -1.89 4.78 9.10
N GLY A 118 -1.66 5.48 7.98
CA GLY A 118 -0.89 4.94 6.85
C GLY A 118 0.55 4.57 7.22
N LEU A 119 1.19 5.37 8.06
CA LEU A 119 2.54 5.09 8.55
C LEU A 119 2.54 3.88 9.50
N ARG A 120 1.56 3.82 10.39
CA ARG A 120 1.40 2.70 11.34
C ARG A 120 1.04 1.38 10.65
N LEU A 121 0.30 1.42 9.54
CA LEU A 121 0.08 0.26 8.66
C LEU A 121 1.42 -0.30 8.12
N LEU A 122 2.33 0.58 7.72
CA LEU A 122 3.66 0.18 7.25
C LEU A 122 4.54 -0.35 8.38
N ASP A 123 4.49 0.26 9.57
CA ASP A 123 5.20 -0.23 10.76
C ASP A 123 4.76 -1.66 11.12
N VAL A 124 3.45 -1.90 11.16
CA VAL A 124 2.88 -3.23 11.46
C VAL A 124 3.20 -4.24 10.36
N LEU A 125 3.28 -3.83 9.09
CA LEU A 125 3.74 -4.70 8.02
C LEU A 125 5.19 -5.15 8.26
N LEU A 126 6.08 -4.22 8.61
CA LEU A 126 7.49 -4.53 8.84
C LEU A 126 7.67 -5.51 10.01
N ASP A 127 6.97 -5.26 11.11
CA ASP A 127 6.99 -6.15 12.27
C ASP A 127 6.45 -7.54 11.92
N TRP A 128 5.30 -7.60 11.23
CA TRP A 128 4.70 -8.87 10.82
C TRP A 128 5.61 -9.64 9.85
N ALA A 129 6.17 -8.97 8.85
CA ALA A 129 7.02 -9.61 7.85
C ALA A 129 8.30 -10.18 8.48
N THR A 130 8.87 -9.48 9.46
CA THR A 130 10.01 -9.96 10.25
C THR A 130 9.63 -11.22 11.04
N GLN A 131 8.49 -11.21 11.73
CA GLN A 131 8.01 -12.36 12.51
C GLN A 131 7.65 -13.56 11.63
N ALA A 132 7.14 -13.31 10.43
CA ALA A 132 6.82 -14.34 9.43
C ALA A 132 8.06 -14.87 8.68
N GLY A 133 9.25 -14.31 8.93
CA GLY A 133 10.51 -14.80 8.36
C GLY A 133 10.79 -14.35 6.92
N PHE A 134 10.18 -13.26 6.46
CA PHE A 134 10.54 -12.67 5.17
C PHE A 134 11.91 -12.01 5.23
N ALA A 135 12.71 -12.21 4.19
CA ALA A 135 14.10 -11.76 4.12
C ALA A 135 14.22 -10.28 3.71
N ALA A 136 13.26 -9.76 2.94
CA ALA A 136 13.26 -8.37 2.50
C ALA A 136 11.85 -7.87 2.16
N LEU A 137 11.73 -6.54 2.08
CA LEU A 137 10.60 -5.86 1.48
C LEU A 137 11.09 -4.95 0.35
N VAL A 138 10.31 -4.85 -0.72
CA VAL A 138 10.50 -3.91 -1.81
C VAL A 138 9.23 -3.08 -1.99
N ALA A 139 9.36 -1.83 -2.40
CA ALA A 139 8.23 -0.92 -2.60
C ALA A 139 8.53 0.08 -3.70
N LYS A 140 7.52 0.43 -4.49
CA LYS A 140 7.55 1.68 -5.27
C LYS A 140 7.01 2.83 -4.42
N ALA A 141 7.73 3.93 -4.43
CA ALA A 141 7.34 5.15 -3.75
C ALA A 141 6.74 6.18 -4.74
N VAL A 142 5.86 7.04 -4.25
CA VAL A 142 5.29 8.15 -5.03
C VAL A 142 5.80 9.51 -4.53
N PRO A 143 5.61 10.59 -5.31
CA PRO A 143 5.87 11.94 -4.83
C PRO A 143 5.09 12.28 -3.55
N ALA A 144 5.72 13.10 -2.69
CA ALA A 144 5.18 13.45 -1.37
C ALA A 144 3.91 14.33 -1.28
N PRO A 145 3.43 15.02 -2.34
CA PRO A 145 2.17 15.75 -2.27
C PRO A 145 0.99 14.82 -1.96
N ARG A 146 0.18 15.18 -0.95
CA ARG A 146 -0.96 14.37 -0.49
C ARG A 146 -1.95 14.01 -1.60
N PRO A 147 -2.32 14.90 -2.54
CA PRO A 147 -3.25 14.53 -3.61
C PRO A 147 -2.72 13.42 -4.51
N ILE A 148 -1.41 13.40 -4.78
CA ILE A 148 -0.77 12.33 -5.56
C ILE A 148 -0.76 11.03 -4.75
N MET A 149 -0.33 11.08 -3.48
CA MET A 149 -0.34 9.91 -2.60
C MET A 149 -1.75 9.31 -2.43
N ALA A 150 -2.76 10.15 -2.23
CA ALA A 150 -4.15 9.72 -2.04
C ALA A 150 -4.73 9.10 -3.31
N PHE A 151 -4.41 9.67 -4.48
CA PHE A 151 -4.84 9.14 -5.77
C PHE A 151 -4.16 7.80 -6.09
N MET A 152 -2.84 7.73 -5.94
CA MET A 152 -2.08 6.52 -6.27
C MET A 152 -2.30 5.42 -5.23
N GLY A 153 -2.55 5.79 -3.97
CA GLY A 153 -2.49 4.85 -2.85
C GLY A 153 -1.06 4.40 -2.56
N GLY A 154 -0.04 5.23 -2.82
CA GLY A 154 1.37 4.93 -2.55
C GLY A 154 1.95 5.84 -1.48
N GLN A 155 2.91 5.36 -0.68
CA GLN A 155 3.59 6.22 0.30
C GLN A 155 4.77 6.98 -0.34
N ALA A 156 5.13 8.09 0.28
CA ALA A 156 6.28 8.87 -0.13
C ALA A 156 7.59 8.14 0.18
N ALA A 157 8.64 8.34 -0.63
CA ALA A 157 9.95 7.71 -0.43
C ALA A 157 10.50 7.93 0.99
N LYS A 158 10.31 9.14 1.54
CA LYS A 158 10.71 9.49 2.90
C LYS A 158 10.10 8.57 3.97
N ALA A 159 8.85 8.14 3.80
CA ALA A 159 8.20 7.25 4.76
C ALA A 159 8.87 5.87 4.84
N TYR A 160 9.31 5.34 3.70
CA TYR A 160 10.07 4.09 3.62
C TYR A 160 11.51 4.27 4.13
N GLN A 161 12.19 5.35 3.74
CA GLN A 161 13.57 5.64 4.15
C GLN A 161 13.72 5.79 5.66
N GLU A 162 12.77 6.46 6.32
CA GLU A 162 12.71 6.59 7.79
C GLU A 162 12.52 5.23 8.51
N ARG A 163 12.12 4.18 7.78
CA ARG A 163 11.93 2.81 8.27
C ARG A 163 13.03 1.85 7.79
N GLY A 164 14.13 2.38 7.28
CA GLY A 164 15.31 1.59 6.91
C GLY A 164 15.33 1.08 5.48
N PHE A 165 14.37 1.45 4.62
CA PHE A 165 14.47 1.15 3.20
C PHE A 165 15.61 1.95 2.57
N GLN A 166 16.36 1.29 1.69
CA GLN A 166 17.35 1.92 0.84
C GLN A 166 16.77 2.13 -0.55
N GLN A 167 17.06 3.29 -1.16
CA GLN A 167 16.63 3.55 -2.52
C GLN A 167 17.51 2.74 -3.48
N ALA A 168 16.92 1.75 -4.16
CA ALA A 168 17.59 0.99 -5.21
C ALA A 168 17.71 1.79 -6.51
N ASP A 169 16.64 2.47 -6.91
CA ASP A 169 16.60 3.28 -8.14
C ASP A 169 15.59 4.44 -8.01
N SER A 170 15.65 5.43 -8.91
CA SER A 170 14.69 6.52 -9.03
C SER A 170 14.56 6.98 -10.47
N TRP A 171 13.32 7.05 -10.96
CA TRP A 171 13.02 7.41 -12.34
C TRP A 171 11.75 8.25 -12.44
N VAL A 172 11.53 8.84 -13.62
CA VAL A 172 10.27 9.51 -13.95
C VAL A 172 9.36 8.51 -14.64
N ASP A 173 8.25 8.18 -13.99
CA ASP A 173 7.17 7.42 -14.62
C ASP A 173 6.39 8.34 -15.57
N ALA A 174 6.40 8.02 -16.86
CA ALA A 174 5.81 8.86 -17.90
C ALA A 174 4.28 8.91 -17.83
N GLU A 175 3.62 7.80 -17.48
CA GLU A 175 2.16 7.74 -17.35
C GLU A 175 1.69 8.54 -16.14
N LEU A 176 2.36 8.34 -14.99
CA LEU A 176 2.06 9.13 -13.79
C LEU A 176 2.31 10.62 -14.01
N LYS A 177 3.41 10.99 -14.71
CA LYS A 177 3.70 12.38 -15.03
C LYS A 177 2.58 13.01 -15.86
N THR A 178 2.13 12.34 -16.92
CA THR A 178 1.02 12.80 -17.77
C THR A 178 -0.25 12.97 -16.94
N LEU A 179 -0.59 11.98 -16.12
CA LEU A 179 -1.79 12.02 -15.29
C LEU A 179 -1.78 13.15 -14.27
N VAL A 180 -0.63 13.41 -13.63
CA VAL A 180 -0.48 14.52 -12.68
C VAL A 180 -0.75 15.86 -13.35
N VAL A 181 -0.30 16.04 -14.61
CA VAL A 181 -0.55 17.24 -15.40
C VAL A 181 -2.01 17.33 -15.81
N GLU A 182 -2.58 16.28 -16.38
CA GLU A 182 -3.97 16.25 -16.87
C GLU A 182 -5.01 16.48 -15.76
N LYS A 183 -4.78 15.91 -14.57
CA LYS A 183 -5.66 16.08 -13.42
C LYS A 183 -5.38 17.37 -12.63
N GLY A 184 -4.36 18.15 -13.00
CA GLY A 184 -3.96 19.35 -12.26
C GLY A 184 -3.57 19.06 -10.81
N LEU A 185 -3.00 17.88 -10.53
CA LEU A 185 -2.63 17.51 -9.17
C LEU A 185 -1.44 18.36 -8.70
N PRO A 186 -1.51 18.99 -7.51
CA PRO A 186 -0.43 19.83 -7.02
C PRO A 186 0.83 19.00 -6.76
N THR A 187 1.95 19.43 -7.34
CA THR A 187 3.26 18.76 -7.23
C THR A 187 4.12 19.30 -6.08
N LYS A 188 3.68 20.39 -5.44
CA LYS A 188 4.30 20.95 -4.23
C LYS A 188 3.38 20.75 -3.04
N ARG A 189 3.95 20.54 -1.85
CA ARG A 189 3.17 20.60 -0.61
C ARG A 189 2.62 22.03 -0.46
N PRO A 190 1.35 22.23 -0.09
CA PRO A 190 0.91 23.52 0.40
C PRO A 190 1.79 23.88 1.61
N GLY A 191 2.33 25.10 1.60
CA GLY A 191 3.17 25.64 2.68
C GLY A 191 2.40 25.82 3.97
#